data_AF-A0A7S1UH45-F1
#
_entry.id   AF-A0A7S1UH45-F1
#
_cell.length_a   1.000
_cell.length_b   1.000
_cell.length_c   1.000
_cell.angle_alpha   90.00
_cell.angle_beta   90.00
_cell.angle_gamma   90.00
#
_symmetry.space_group_name_H-M   'P 1'
#
loop_
_entity.id
_entity.type
_entity.pdbx_description
1 polymer ?
#
loop_
_entity_poly.entity_id
_entity_poly.type
_entity_poly.pdbx_seq_one_letter_code
_entity_poly.pdbx_strand_id
1 'polypeptide(L)'
;MGGGHSHPPIDDDERILKVVDTLEMTSNEIGMLWDAFRAYDHNAVGSISKIDFFCNICDQREWETDFGNAILELCDVKDEGTLDFGQFTQICGTFGAFQTKEMLQFCFFVFDKDKNGHMDEDELNAFVADIYGNAVPSNILSVIKGLNFDEDGRLYYPQFAAMHRQFPAVLYPVFQFQTNLRTNVMGAKWWNQRLARLRMDRDDKEAEEAQQEEQRKREEKRMRKKAMIEKMGWFQYYFNPIKRAQVAKVYAMGDSMAQGVG
;
A
#
# COMPACT_ATOMS: atom_id res chain seq x y z
N MET A 1 -28.86 29.84 -3.81
CA MET A 1 -28.74 29.71 -2.34
C MET A 1 -28.41 28.25 -2.07
N GLY A 2 -27.13 27.87 -2.13
CA GLY A 2 -26.67 26.52 -1.80
C GLY A 2 -26.29 26.50 -0.32
N GLY A 3 -26.94 25.64 0.46
CA GLY A 3 -26.68 25.53 1.89
C GLY A 3 -25.31 24.91 2.14
N GLY A 4 -24.45 25.61 2.88
CA GLY A 4 -23.24 25.00 3.41
C GLY A 4 -23.64 23.87 4.35
N HIS A 5 -23.30 22.63 3.99
CA HIS A 5 -23.59 21.47 4.81
C HIS A 5 -22.83 21.61 6.14
N SER A 6 -23.55 21.66 7.26
CA SER A 6 -22.95 21.70 8.60
C SER A 6 -22.33 20.36 9.00
N HIS A 7 -22.70 19.29 8.30
CA HIS A 7 -22.25 17.92 8.51
C HIS A 7 -21.65 17.34 7.22
N PRO A 8 -20.67 16.44 7.32
CA PRO A 8 -20.09 15.79 6.15
C PRO A 8 -21.13 15.01 5.34
N PRO A 9 -21.11 15.12 4.00
CA PRO A 9 -22.00 14.35 3.13
C PRO A 9 -21.47 12.91 2.99
N ILE A 10 -21.72 12.06 4.00
CA ILE A 10 -21.16 10.68 4.07
C ILE A 10 -22.07 9.67 3.35
N ASP A 11 -23.39 9.80 3.51
CA ASP A 11 -24.31 8.66 3.47
C ASP A 11 -24.44 7.95 2.10
N ASP A 12 -24.02 8.58 1.00
CA ASP A 12 -24.15 8.02 -0.36
C ASP A 12 -22.82 7.98 -1.16
N ASP A 13 -21.67 8.30 -0.54
CA ASP A 13 -20.38 8.33 -1.26
C ASP A 13 -19.53 7.08 -0.96
N GLU A 14 -19.53 6.13 -1.89
CA GLU A 14 -18.75 4.87 -1.79
C GLU A 14 -17.25 5.12 -1.55
N ARG A 15 -16.70 6.23 -2.03
CA ARG A 15 -15.28 6.58 -1.86
C ARG A 15 -14.98 6.86 -0.40
N ILE A 16 -15.85 7.63 0.26
CA ILE A 16 -15.76 7.95 1.68
C ILE A 16 -15.95 6.68 2.51
N LEU A 17 -16.97 5.89 2.21
CA LEU A 17 -17.26 4.65 2.93
C LEU A 17 -16.09 3.67 2.87
N LYS A 18 -15.45 3.52 1.69
CA LYS A 18 -14.26 2.67 1.53
C LYS A 18 -13.11 3.14 2.42
N VAL A 19 -12.84 4.44 2.49
CA VAL A 19 -11.77 5.00 3.34
C VAL A 19 -12.11 4.81 4.82
N VAL A 20 -13.35 5.07 5.20
CA VAL A 20 -13.84 4.90 6.58
C VAL A 20 -13.70 3.45 7.04
N ASP A 21 -14.05 2.49 6.19
CA ASP A 21 -13.90 1.06 6.47
C ASP A 21 -12.42 0.66 6.53
N THR A 22 -11.64 1.00 5.49
CA THR A 22 -10.21 0.65 5.39
C THR A 22 -9.39 1.20 6.55
N LEU A 23 -9.69 2.42 6.98
CA LEU A 23 -9.01 3.05 8.09
C LEU A 23 -9.72 2.82 9.42
N GLU A 24 -10.86 2.16 9.49
CA GLU A 24 -11.69 1.98 10.70
C GLU A 24 -11.98 3.31 11.42
N MET A 25 -12.46 4.31 10.68
CA MET A 25 -12.72 5.65 11.21
C MET A 25 -14.01 5.70 12.02
N THR A 26 -13.97 6.42 13.13
CA THR A 26 -15.15 6.75 13.93
C THR A 26 -15.87 7.98 13.37
N SER A 27 -17.14 8.18 13.70
CA SER A 27 -17.91 9.35 13.27
C SER A 27 -17.25 10.67 13.67
N ASN A 28 -16.59 10.72 14.84
CA ASN A 28 -15.85 11.90 15.27
C ASN A 28 -14.65 12.21 14.37
N GLU A 29 -13.93 11.17 13.94
CA GLU A 29 -12.77 11.31 13.06
C GLU A 29 -13.16 11.71 11.64
N ILE A 30 -14.33 11.26 11.17
CA ILE A 30 -14.91 11.76 9.92
C ILE A 30 -15.25 13.26 10.04
N GLY A 31 -15.76 13.69 11.19
CA GLY A 31 -15.95 15.11 11.51
C GLY A 31 -14.65 15.91 11.48
N MET A 32 -13.56 15.35 12.01
CA MET A 32 -12.23 16.00 11.95
C MET A 32 -11.71 16.11 10.50
N LEU A 33 -11.93 15.08 9.67
CA LEU A 33 -11.55 15.10 8.26
C LEU A 33 -12.36 16.16 7.49
N TRP A 34 -13.65 16.29 7.81
CA TRP A 34 -14.51 17.34 7.28
C TRP A 34 -14.05 18.74 7.67
N ASP A 35 -13.66 18.94 8.93
CA ASP A 35 -13.12 20.21 9.40
C ASP A 35 -11.80 20.55 8.71
N ALA A 36 -10.94 19.56 8.45
CA ALA A 36 -9.72 19.75 7.66
C ALA A 36 -10.05 20.18 6.22
N PHE A 37 -11.02 19.55 5.55
CA PHE A 37 -11.47 19.95 4.22
C PHE A 37 -12.00 21.40 4.21
N ARG A 38 -12.87 21.74 5.16
CA ARG A 38 -13.46 23.09 5.27
C ARG A 38 -12.46 24.19 5.57
N ALA A 39 -11.31 23.86 6.18
CA ALA A 39 -10.25 24.84 6.40
C ALA A 39 -9.69 25.40 5.07
N TYR A 40 -9.82 24.64 3.98
CA TYR A 40 -9.34 25.00 2.64
C TYR A 40 -10.48 25.30 1.65
N ASP A 41 -11.73 24.90 1.93
CA ASP A 41 -12.93 25.35 1.17
C ASP A 41 -13.36 26.76 1.62
N HIS A 42 -12.54 27.76 1.29
CA HIS A 42 -12.71 29.14 1.76
C HIS A 42 -14.07 29.77 1.46
N ASN A 43 -14.73 29.34 0.38
CA ASN A 43 -16.00 29.90 -0.07
C ASN A 43 -17.21 28.99 0.25
N ALA A 44 -16.99 27.88 0.97
CA ALA A 44 -18.00 26.86 1.26
C ALA A 44 -18.73 26.40 -0.03
N VAL A 45 -17.98 26.27 -1.13
CA VAL A 45 -18.52 25.84 -2.43
C VAL A 45 -18.65 24.33 -2.54
N GLY A 46 -18.13 23.59 -1.57
CA GLY A 46 -18.15 22.13 -1.55
C GLY A 46 -16.99 21.48 -2.30
N SER A 47 -15.98 22.26 -2.68
CA SER A 47 -14.76 21.78 -3.33
C SER A 47 -13.55 22.63 -2.93
N ILE A 48 -12.36 22.02 -2.96
CA ILE A 48 -11.07 22.71 -2.78
C ILE A 48 -10.33 22.75 -4.11
N SER A 49 -9.54 23.79 -4.35
CA SER A 49 -8.73 23.83 -5.59
C SER A 49 -7.55 22.85 -5.50
N LYS A 50 -7.06 22.38 -6.65
CA LYS A 50 -5.81 21.60 -6.69
C LYS A 50 -4.63 22.37 -6.07
N ILE A 51 -4.59 23.70 -6.23
CA ILE A 51 -3.57 24.55 -5.64
C ILE A 51 -3.64 24.48 -4.10
N ASP A 52 -4.85 24.57 -3.53
CA ASP A 52 -5.02 24.44 -2.08
C ASP A 52 -4.57 23.07 -1.59
N PHE A 53 -4.87 22.01 -2.33
CA PHE A 53 -4.42 20.67 -1.99
C PHE A 53 -2.89 20.51 -2.10
N PHE A 54 -2.31 20.66 -3.29
CA PHE A 54 -0.88 20.37 -3.51
C PHE A 54 0.02 21.40 -2.83
N CYS A 55 -0.29 22.70 -2.91
CA CYS A 55 0.57 23.75 -2.38
C CYS A 55 0.25 24.05 -0.90
N ASN A 56 -1.02 24.21 -0.52
CA ASN A 56 -1.34 24.67 0.84
C ASN A 56 -1.42 23.52 1.87
N ILE A 57 -1.86 22.32 1.46
CA ILE A 57 -1.91 21.14 2.34
C ILE A 57 -0.60 20.36 2.30
N CYS A 58 -0.03 20.15 1.11
CA CYS A 58 1.15 19.30 0.97
C CYS A 58 2.47 20.06 0.89
N ASP A 59 2.45 21.39 0.86
CA ASP A 59 3.63 22.28 0.74
C ASP A 59 4.48 21.96 -0.50
N GLN A 60 3.82 21.56 -1.59
CA GLN A 60 4.47 21.37 -2.88
C GLN A 60 4.62 22.72 -3.59
N ARG A 61 5.79 22.96 -4.19
CA ARG A 61 6.08 24.22 -4.89
C ARG A 61 5.24 24.42 -6.15
N GLU A 62 5.01 23.34 -6.88
CA GLU A 62 4.29 23.31 -8.15
C GLU A 62 3.23 22.23 -8.06
N TRP A 63 1.99 22.52 -8.47
CA TRP A 63 0.89 21.57 -8.40
C TRP A 63 0.77 20.69 -9.66
N GLU A 64 1.26 21.17 -10.81
CA GLU A 64 1.32 20.44 -12.08
C GLU A 64 2.64 19.65 -12.16
N THR A 65 2.67 18.49 -11.51
CA THR A 65 3.82 17.55 -11.58
C THR A 65 3.33 16.19 -12.03
N ASP A 66 4.18 15.42 -12.69
CA ASP A 66 3.90 14.03 -13.07
C ASP A 66 3.55 13.22 -11.81
N PHE A 67 4.28 13.45 -10.71
CA PHE A 67 4.00 12.84 -9.42
C PHE A 67 2.64 13.24 -8.83
N GLY A 68 2.30 14.53 -8.87
CA GLY A 68 1.01 15.03 -8.40
C GLY A 68 -0.16 14.47 -9.21
N ASN A 69 -0.02 14.42 -10.53
CA ASN A 69 -1.00 13.82 -11.43
C ASN A 69 -1.18 12.32 -11.16
N ALA A 70 -0.08 11.60 -10.94
CA ALA A 70 -0.15 10.18 -10.58
C ALA A 70 -0.90 9.92 -9.26
N ILE A 71 -0.86 10.85 -8.29
CA ILE A 71 -1.66 10.73 -7.05
C ILE A 71 -3.16 10.84 -7.35
N LEU A 72 -3.54 11.71 -8.28
CA LEU A 72 -4.94 11.85 -8.71
C LEU A 72 -5.40 10.59 -9.44
N GLU A 73 -4.58 10.10 -10.38
CA GLU A 73 -4.83 8.87 -11.14
C GLU A 73 -4.96 7.65 -10.21
N LEU A 74 -4.10 7.53 -9.19
CA LEU A 74 -4.15 6.47 -8.18
C LEU A 74 -5.53 6.37 -7.49
N CYS A 75 -6.25 7.49 -7.39
CA CYS A 75 -7.54 7.58 -6.73
C CYS A 75 -8.71 7.70 -7.72
N ASP A 76 -8.50 7.48 -9.01
CA ASP A 76 -9.51 7.68 -10.07
C ASP A 76 -10.15 9.09 -10.03
N VAL A 77 -9.37 10.09 -9.62
CA VAL A 77 -9.83 11.48 -9.51
C VAL A 77 -9.68 12.16 -10.85
N LYS A 78 -10.81 12.63 -11.40
CA LYS A 78 -10.84 13.40 -12.65
C LYS A 78 -10.12 14.73 -12.50
N ASP A 79 -9.44 15.14 -13.56
CA ASP A 79 -8.83 16.47 -13.65
C ASP A 79 -9.86 17.56 -13.98
N GLU A 80 -10.67 17.92 -12.99
CA GLU A 80 -11.65 19.02 -13.09
C GLU A 80 -11.17 20.30 -12.37
N GLY A 81 -9.87 20.39 -12.06
CA GLY A 81 -9.23 21.53 -11.38
C GLY A 81 -9.60 21.72 -9.89
N THR A 82 -10.64 21.05 -9.40
CA THR A 82 -11.09 21.08 -8.01
C THR A 82 -11.33 19.67 -7.48
N LEU A 83 -11.33 19.51 -6.16
CA LEU A 83 -11.57 18.26 -5.45
C LEU A 83 -12.80 18.40 -4.57
N ASP A 84 -13.80 17.55 -4.77
CA ASP A 84 -14.91 17.40 -3.83
C ASP A 84 -14.44 16.71 -2.53
N PHE A 85 -15.29 16.67 -1.51
CA PHE A 85 -14.94 16.05 -0.23
C PHE A 85 -14.64 14.55 -0.33
N GLY A 86 -15.32 13.82 -1.23
CA GLY A 86 -15.08 12.40 -1.47
C GLY A 86 -13.73 12.13 -2.11
N GLN A 87 -13.35 12.91 -3.13
CA GLN A 87 -12.04 12.86 -3.79
C GLN A 87 -10.93 13.23 -2.80
N PHE A 88 -11.11 14.29 -2.03
CA PHE A 88 -10.19 14.68 -0.96
C PHE A 88 -10.00 13.54 0.04
N THR A 89 -11.10 12.97 0.55
CA THR A 89 -11.09 11.85 1.50
C THR A 89 -10.38 10.63 0.93
N GLN A 90 -10.63 10.31 -0.35
CA GLN A 90 -10.01 9.19 -1.04
C GLN A 90 -8.50 9.36 -1.18
N ILE A 91 -8.04 10.55 -1.61
CA ILE A 91 -6.61 10.83 -1.74
C ILE A 91 -5.94 10.79 -0.36
N CYS A 92 -6.51 11.49 0.63
CA CYS A 92 -5.98 11.51 1.99
C CYS A 92 -5.93 10.12 2.61
N GLY A 93 -7.00 9.34 2.47
CA GLY A 93 -7.12 7.99 3.01
C GLY A 93 -6.17 7.00 2.34
N THR A 94 -6.01 7.09 1.02
CA THR A 94 -5.19 6.15 0.25
C THR A 94 -3.71 6.52 0.36
N PHE A 95 -3.33 7.70 -0.14
CA PHE A 95 -1.93 8.11 -0.18
C PHE A 95 -1.40 8.41 1.22
N GLY A 96 -2.23 8.97 2.12
CA GLY A 96 -1.86 9.16 3.52
C GLY A 96 -1.65 7.85 4.29
N ALA A 97 -2.22 6.73 3.85
CA ALA A 97 -2.01 5.43 4.49
C ALA A 97 -0.77 4.66 3.99
N PHE A 98 -0.15 5.08 2.88
CA PHE A 98 1.02 4.38 2.33
C PHE A 98 2.15 4.29 3.33
N GLN A 99 2.70 3.09 3.50
CA GLN A 99 3.95 2.89 4.23
C GLN A 99 5.11 2.97 3.22
N THR A 100 6.35 2.84 3.72
CA THR A 100 7.54 2.97 2.87
C THR A 100 7.51 2.03 1.66
N LYS A 101 7.02 0.79 1.83
CA LYS A 101 6.96 -0.18 0.72
C LYS A 101 5.97 0.28 -0.36
N GLU A 102 4.75 0.63 0.02
CA GLU A 102 3.71 1.08 -0.91
C GLU A 102 4.13 2.38 -1.59
N MET A 103 4.76 3.31 -0.85
CA MET A 103 5.32 4.53 -1.41
C MET A 103 6.39 4.25 -2.47
N LEU A 104 7.31 3.31 -2.20
CA LEU A 104 8.35 2.95 -3.17
C LEU A 104 7.78 2.26 -4.40
N GLN A 105 6.77 1.40 -4.25
CA GLN A 105 6.09 0.77 -5.38
C GLN A 105 5.35 1.81 -6.22
N PHE A 106 4.67 2.75 -5.57
CA PHE A 106 4.00 3.85 -6.24
C PHE A 106 5.00 4.73 -6.99
N CYS A 107 6.08 5.18 -6.33
CA CYS A 107 7.17 5.89 -6.99
C CYS A 107 7.67 5.11 -8.21
N PHE A 108 8.10 3.86 -8.04
CA PHE A 108 8.60 3.06 -9.15
C PHE A 108 7.60 2.98 -10.32
N PHE A 109 6.31 2.81 -10.03
CA PHE A 109 5.26 2.86 -11.03
C PHE A 109 5.17 4.22 -11.73
N VAL A 110 5.37 5.35 -11.05
CA VAL A 110 5.36 6.68 -11.69
C VAL A 110 6.63 6.95 -12.50
N PHE A 111 7.79 6.47 -12.03
CA PHE A 111 9.07 6.65 -12.71
C PHE A 111 9.16 5.83 -14.02
N ASP A 112 8.73 4.57 -14.00
CA ASP A 112 8.66 3.68 -15.17
C ASP A 112 7.54 4.18 -16.09
N LYS A 113 7.87 5.10 -17.01
CA LYS A 113 6.87 5.83 -17.80
C LYS A 113 6.25 4.94 -18.86
N ASP A 114 7.04 4.04 -19.45
CA ASP A 114 6.62 3.15 -20.52
C ASP A 114 6.04 1.80 -20.02
N LYS A 115 6.08 1.54 -18.71
CA LYS A 115 5.56 0.34 -18.03
C LYS A 115 6.26 -0.95 -18.44
N ASN A 116 7.55 -0.86 -18.74
CA ASN A 116 8.35 -2.00 -19.18
C ASN A 116 8.95 -2.82 -18.01
N GLY A 117 8.69 -2.42 -16.76
CA GLY A 117 9.10 -3.11 -15.54
C GLY A 117 10.52 -2.78 -15.05
N HIS A 118 11.17 -1.79 -15.63
CA HIS A 118 12.47 -1.27 -15.25
C HIS A 118 12.53 0.25 -15.48
N MET A 119 13.59 0.89 -15.01
CA MET A 119 13.82 2.32 -15.27
C MET A 119 15.21 2.53 -15.84
N ASP A 120 15.33 3.42 -16.80
CA ASP A 120 16.64 3.89 -17.28
C ASP A 120 17.11 5.17 -16.58
N GLU A 121 18.30 5.64 -16.93
CA GLU A 121 18.88 6.86 -16.36
C GLU A 121 18.06 8.11 -16.71
N ASP A 122 17.46 8.18 -17.90
CA ASP A 122 16.69 9.34 -18.35
C ASP A 122 15.37 9.44 -17.58
N GLU A 123 14.67 8.33 -17.36
CA GLU A 123 13.46 8.25 -16.55
C GLU A 123 13.73 8.63 -15.09
N LEU A 124 14.83 8.14 -14.51
CA LEU A 124 15.25 8.50 -13.15
C LEU A 124 15.54 10.00 -13.03
N ASN A 125 16.29 10.57 -13.98
CA ASN A 125 16.59 12.01 -13.98
C ASN A 125 15.32 12.85 -14.17
N ALA A 126 14.42 12.45 -15.08
CA ALA A 126 13.16 13.14 -15.33
C ALA A 126 12.27 13.16 -14.08
N PHE A 127 12.14 12.02 -13.40
CA PHE A 127 11.34 11.97 -12.17
C PHE A 127 11.97 12.82 -11.05
N VAL A 128 13.28 12.74 -10.85
CA VAL A 128 13.93 13.54 -9.80
C VAL A 128 13.75 15.04 -10.09
N ALA A 129 13.83 15.45 -11.34
CA ALA A 129 13.51 16.82 -11.74
C ALA A 129 12.03 17.18 -11.44
N ASP A 130 11.09 16.27 -11.66
CA ASP A 130 9.68 16.47 -11.36
C ASP A 130 9.42 16.71 -9.85
N ILE A 131 9.95 15.86 -8.97
CA ILE A 131 9.69 15.97 -7.53
C ILE A 131 10.50 17.07 -6.81
N TYR A 132 11.63 17.50 -7.36
CA TYR A 132 12.42 18.63 -6.83
C TYR A 132 12.13 19.95 -7.54
N GLY A 133 11.42 19.92 -8.67
CA GLY A 133 11.32 21.02 -9.61
C GLY A 133 12.69 21.45 -10.16
N ASN A 134 12.80 22.74 -10.50
CA ASN A 134 14.00 23.33 -11.10
C ASN A 134 15.24 23.42 -10.18
N ALA A 135 15.22 22.82 -8.98
CA ALA A 135 16.24 23.00 -7.95
C ALA A 135 16.76 21.68 -7.36
N VAL A 136 17.11 20.72 -8.21
CA VAL A 136 17.73 19.45 -7.77
C VAL A 136 19.09 19.73 -7.10
N PRO A 137 19.30 19.33 -5.83
CA PRO A 137 20.56 19.55 -5.14
C PRO A 137 21.74 18.80 -5.79
N SER A 138 22.93 19.40 -5.82
CA SER A 138 24.11 18.82 -6.47
C SER A 138 24.52 17.46 -5.91
N ASN A 139 24.34 17.24 -4.60
CA ASN A 139 24.60 15.94 -3.96
C ASN A 139 23.62 14.86 -4.45
N ILE A 140 22.37 15.21 -4.79
CA ILE A 140 21.41 14.26 -5.38
C ILE A 140 21.82 13.90 -6.80
N LEU A 141 22.23 14.88 -7.60
CA LEU A 141 22.77 14.64 -8.95
C LEU A 141 24.02 13.74 -8.90
N SER A 142 24.91 13.93 -7.93
CA SER A 142 26.07 13.05 -7.73
C SER A 142 25.68 11.63 -7.32
N VAL A 143 24.64 11.47 -6.50
CA VAL A 143 24.11 10.14 -6.15
C VAL A 143 23.60 9.45 -7.41
N ILE A 144 22.74 10.11 -8.19
CA ILE A 144 22.13 9.53 -9.40
C ILE A 144 23.21 9.10 -10.41
N LYS A 145 24.19 9.97 -10.67
CA LYS A 145 25.33 9.64 -11.55
C LYS A 145 26.21 8.49 -11.03
N GLY A 146 26.17 8.23 -9.73
CA GLY A 146 26.93 7.16 -9.08
C GLY A 146 26.12 5.87 -8.91
N LEU A 147 24.87 5.82 -9.37
CA LEU A 147 24.08 4.60 -9.30
C LEU A 147 24.59 3.59 -10.31
N ASN A 148 24.80 2.37 -9.84
CA ASN A 148 25.11 1.25 -10.71
C ASN A 148 23.80 0.74 -11.30
N PHE A 149 23.59 1.03 -12.59
CA PHE A 149 22.64 0.31 -13.41
C PHE A 149 23.20 -1.08 -13.73
N ASP A 150 22.31 -2.03 -14.06
CA ASP A 150 22.76 -3.34 -14.55
C ASP A 150 23.51 -3.21 -15.89
N GLU A 151 24.08 -4.32 -16.37
CA GLU A 151 24.86 -4.35 -17.61
C GLU A 151 24.08 -3.86 -18.85
N ASP A 152 22.74 -3.90 -18.79
CA ASP A 152 21.82 -3.41 -19.82
C ASP A 152 21.33 -1.96 -19.59
N GLY A 153 21.87 -1.26 -18.59
CA GLY A 153 21.51 0.12 -18.28
C GLY A 153 20.18 0.27 -17.54
N ARG A 154 19.67 -0.80 -16.93
CA ARG A 154 18.34 -0.83 -16.30
C ARG A 154 18.40 -0.88 -14.79
N LEU A 155 17.39 -0.28 -14.17
CA LEU A 155 17.17 -0.26 -12.72
C LEU A 155 15.82 -0.93 -12.40
N TYR A 156 15.87 -2.11 -11.81
CA TYR A 156 14.70 -2.85 -11.37
C TYR A 156 14.28 -2.46 -9.94
N TYR A 157 13.03 -2.78 -9.60
CA TYR A 157 12.45 -2.42 -8.29
C TYR A 157 13.32 -2.81 -7.07
N PRO A 158 13.94 -4.00 -6.98
CA PRO A 158 14.78 -4.33 -5.83
C PRO A 158 15.99 -3.39 -5.67
N GLN A 159 16.59 -2.94 -6.78
CA GLN A 159 17.69 -1.98 -6.77
C GLN A 159 17.21 -0.58 -6.44
N PHE A 160 16.06 -0.16 -6.96
CA PHE A 160 15.43 1.11 -6.58
C PHE A 160 15.12 1.18 -5.07
N ALA A 161 14.58 0.10 -4.51
CA ALA A 161 14.34 0.00 -3.08
C ALA A 161 15.66 0.01 -2.28
N ALA A 162 16.73 -0.61 -2.79
CA ALA A 162 18.05 -0.54 -2.19
C ALA A 162 18.67 0.87 -2.28
N MET A 163 18.49 1.56 -3.39
CA MET A 163 18.89 2.97 -3.57
C MET A 163 18.24 3.83 -2.52
N HIS A 164 16.91 3.74 -2.32
CA HIS A 164 16.24 4.53 -1.28
C HIS A 164 16.77 4.25 0.13
N ARG A 165 17.12 3.00 0.44
CA ARG A 165 17.73 2.65 1.74
C ARG A 165 19.11 3.28 1.93
N GLN A 166 19.91 3.37 0.87
CA GLN A 166 21.26 3.96 0.91
C GLN A 166 21.23 5.50 0.85
N PHE A 167 20.33 6.04 0.04
CA PHE A 167 20.21 7.46 -0.28
C PHE A 167 18.75 7.93 -0.13
N PRO A 168 18.19 7.93 1.10
CA PRO A 168 16.79 8.30 1.32
C PRO A 168 16.49 9.73 0.87
N ALA A 169 17.52 10.58 0.83
CA ALA A 169 17.42 11.94 0.34
C ALA A 169 16.86 12.01 -1.07
N VAL A 170 17.15 11.06 -1.98
CA VAL A 170 16.68 11.09 -3.38
C VAL A 170 15.15 11.17 -3.49
N LEU A 171 14.43 10.53 -2.57
CA LEU A 171 12.95 10.54 -2.54
C LEU A 171 12.40 11.45 -1.45
N TYR A 172 13.24 12.27 -0.79
CA TYR A 172 12.82 13.11 0.33
C TYR A 172 11.57 13.97 0.01
N PRO A 173 11.46 14.65 -1.15
CA PRO A 173 10.27 15.44 -1.46
C PRO A 173 8.97 14.65 -1.43
N VAL A 174 8.97 13.39 -1.89
CA VAL A 174 7.80 12.51 -1.88
C VAL A 174 7.35 12.18 -0.45
N PHE A 175 8.29 11.84 0.43
CA PHE A 175 7.98 11.56 1.83
C PHE A 175 7.61 12.83 2.60
N GLN A 176 8.20 13.97 2.26
CA GLN A 176 7.84 15.25 2.84
C GLN A 176 6.42 15.65 2.44
N PHE A 177 6.05 15.48 1.17
CA PHE A 177 4.68 15.69 0.68
C PHE A 177 3.67 14.88 1.50
N GLN A 178 3.91 13.59 1.70
CA GLN A 178 3.04 12.74 2.53
C GLN A 178 3.04 13.18 4.00
N THR A 179 4.19 13.60 4.53
CA THR A 179 4.31 14.08 5.91
C THR A 179 3.48 15.35 6.14
N ASN A 180 3.49 16.27 5.18
CA ASN A 180 2.71 17.50 5.21
C ASN A 180 1.21 17.19 5.12
N LEU A 181 0.81 16.33 4.16
CA LEU A 181 -0.56 15.82 4.08
C LEU A 181 -1.01 15.23 5.43
N ARG A 182 -0.23 14.32 6.02
CA ARG A 182 -0.57 13.71 7.32
C ARG A 182 -0.60 14.70 8.48
N THR A 183 0.23 15.73 8.44
CA THR A 183 0.30 16.72 9.52
C THR A 183 -0.87 17.68 9.47
N ASN A 184 -1.23 18.12 8.26
CA ASN A 184 -2.31 19.06 8.02
C ASN A 184 -3.69 18.37 8.00
N VAL A 185 -3.74 17.10 7.63
CA VAL A 185 -4.94 16.26 7.62
C VAL A 185 -4.86 15.25 8.75
N MET A 186 -5.71 15.37 9.78
CA MET A 186 -5.77 14.52 10.99
C MET A 186 -4.59 14.62 11.97
N GLY A 187 -3.40 15.06 11.52
CA GLY A 187 -2.23 15.24 12.37
C GLY A 187 -1.37 13.98 12.51
N ALA A 188 -0.05 14.16 12.59
CA ALA A 188 0.93 13.06 12.59
C ALA A 188 0.69 12.03 13.71
N LYS A 189 0.26 12.47 14.89
CA LYS A 189 -0.04 11.58 16.02
C LYS A 189 -1.17 10.61 15.67
N TRP A 190 -2.25 11.12 15.06
CA TRP A 190 -3.39 10.31 14.67
C TRP A 190 -2.97 9.24 13.66
N TRP A 191 -2.26 9.64 12.59
CA TRP A 191 -1.78 8.71 11.57
C TRP A 191 -0.87 7.62 12.13
N ASN A 192 0.11 8.01 12.96
CA ASN A 192 1.05 7.06 13.55
C ASN A 192 0.32 6.04 14.44
N GLN A 193 -0.63 6.50 15.27
CA GLN A 193 -1.41 5.62 16.12
C GLN A 193 -2.34 4.71 15.32
N ARG A 194 -3.03 5.26 14.30
CA ARG A 194 -3.97 4.53 13.47
C ARG A 194 -3.29 3.42 12.69
N LEU A 195 -2.22 3.75 11.97
CA LEU A 195 -1.51 2.78 11.13
C LEU A 195 -0.80 1.73 11.97
N ALA A 196 -0.30 2.07 13.17
CA ALA A 196 0.27 1.09 14.09
C ALA A 196 -0.78 0.07 14.56
N ARG A 197 -1.98 0.53 14.91
CA ARG A 197 -3.08 -0.36 15.31
C ARG A 197 -3.48 -1.31 14.19
N LEU A 198 -3.73 -0.79 12.99
CA LEU A 198 -4.12 -1.61 11.83
C LEU A 198 -3.05 -2.65 11.46
N ARG A 199 -1.76 -2.29 11.60
CA ARG A 199 -0.66 -3.24 11.43
C ARG A 199 -0.70 -4.36 12.45
N MET A 200 -0.87 -4.03 13.74
CA MET A 200 -0.97 -5.03 14.81
C MET A 200 -2.17 -5.97 14.60
N ASP A 201 -3.34 -5.42 14.28
CA ASP A 201 -4.55 -6.23 14.06
C ASP A 201 -4.39 -7.17 12.85
N ARG A 202 -3.69 -6.74 11.80
CA ARG A 202 -3.35 -7.60 10.66
C ARG A 202 -2.35 -8.68 11.04
N ASP A 203 -1.27 -8.32 11.73
CA ASP A 203 -0.22 -9.25 12.13
C ASP A 203 -0.78 -10.32 13.10
N ASP A 204 -1.70 -9.94 14.00
CA ASP A 204 -2.41 -10.86 14.90
C ASP A 204 -3.33 -11.81 14.12
N LYS A 205 -4.11 -11.32 13.16
CA LYS A 205 -4.94 -12.16 12.27
C LYS A 205 -4.08 -13.15 11.48
N GLU A 206 -2.99 -12.69 10.87
CA GLU A 206 -2.05 -13.54 10.13
C GLU A 206 -1.43 -14.61 11.04
N ALA A 207 -1.10 -14.27 12.30
CA ALA A 207 -0.58 -15.21 13.27
C ALA A 207 -1.63 -16.26 13.70
N GLU A 208 -2.88 -15.85 13.92
CA GLU A 208 -3.99 -16.76 14.22
C GLU A 208 -4.24 -17.73 13.07
N GLU A 209 -4.29 -17.23 11.82
CA GLU A 209 -4.46 -18.05 10.62
C GLU A 209 -3.30 -19.06 10.46
N ALA A 210 -2.06 -18.62 10.67
CA ALA A 210 -0.88 -19.49 10.62
C ALA A 210 -0.93 -20.58 11.70
N GLN A 211 -1.37 -20.25 12.91
CA GLN A 211 -1.56 -21.23 13.99
C GLN A 211 -2.66 -22.24 13.68
N GLN A 212 -3.79 -21.78 13.15
CA GLN A 212 -4.90 -22.65 12.73
C GLN A 212 -4.47 -23.58 11.60
N GLU A 213 -3.73 -23.08 10.60
CA GLU A 213 -3.21 -23.90 9.52
C GLU A 213 -2.18 -24.92 10.04
N GLU A 214 -1.31 -24.55 10.97
CA GLU A 214 -0.36 -25.48 11.57
C GLU A 214 -1.08 -26.58 12.37
N GLN A 215 -2.09 -26.22 13.16
CA GLN A 215 -2.93 -27.17 13.89
C GLN A 215 -3.62 -28.14 12.91
N ARG A 216 -4.25 -27.63 11.84
CA ARG A 216 -4.88 -28.44 10.80
C ARG A 216 -3.87 -29.43 10.18
N LYS A 217 -2.69 -28.96 9.78
CA LYS A 217 -1.61 -29.83 9.24
C LYS A 217 -1.14 -30.89 10.25
N ARG A 218 -1.06 -30.56 11.54
CA ARG A 218 -0.69 -31.50 12.61
C ARG A 218 -1.76 -32.56 12.83
N GLU A 219 -3.04 -32.16 12.82
CA GLU A 219 -4.17 -33.08 12.96
C GLU A 219 -4.31 -34.02 11.77
N GLU A 220 -4.18 -33.51 10.55
CA GLU A 220 -4.15 -34.32 9.32
C GLU A 220 -3.03 -35.37 9.37
N LYS A 221 -1.80 -34.99 9.76
CA LYS A 221 -0.69 -35.93 9.95
C LYS A 221 -1.01 -36.99 11.01
N ARG A 222 -1.66 -36.62 12.11
CA ARG A 222 -2.08 -37.54 13.18
C ARG A 222 -3.13 -38.53 12.67
N MET A 223 -4.14 -38.04 11.96
CA MET A 223 -5.22 -38.87 11.39
C MET A 223 -4.67 -39.83 10.34
N ARG A 224 -3.82 -39.33 9.43
CA ARG A 224 -3.15 -40.15 8.42
C ARG A 224 -2.29 -41.24 9.05
N LYS A 225 -1.51 -40.91 10.10
CA LYS A 225 -0.75 -41.90 10.86
C LYS A 225 -1.65 -42.95 11.50
N LYS A 226 -2.76 -42.54 12.14
CA LYS A 226 -3.74 -43.47 12.74
C LYS A 226 -4.31 -44.43 11.70
N ALA A 227 -4.75 -43.92 10.56
CA ALA A 227 -5.29 -44.71 9.46
C ALA A 227 -4.26 -45.71 8.90
N MET A 228 -2.99 -45.31 8.77
CA MET A 228 -1.92 -46.24 8.38
C MET A 228 -1.72 -47.35 9.40
N ILE A 229 -1.66 -47.01 10.70
CA ILE A 229 -1.47 -47.99 11.79
C ILE A 229 -2.65 -48.97 11.85
N GLU A 230 -3.88 -48.49 11.70
CA GLU A 230 -5.08 -49.33 11.65
C GLU A 230 -5.02 -50.32 10.48
N LYS A 231 -4.57 -49.87 9.30
CA LYS A 231 -4.53 -50.69 8.09
C LYS A 231 -3.42 -51.75 8.10
N MET A 232 -2.25 -51.45 8.65
CA MET A 232 -1.08 -52.37 8.58
C MET A 232 -0.70 -53.02 9.92
N GLY A 233 -1.23 -52.53 11.04
CA GLY A 233 -0.85 -52.90 12.40
C GLY A 233 0.36 -52.12 12.91
N TRP A 234 0.39 -51.83 14.22
CA TRP A 234 1.43 -51.00 14.84
C TRP A 234 2.84 -51.57 14.64
N PHE A 235 3.03 -52.88 14.80
CA PHE A 235 4.34 -53.53 14.64
C PHE A 235 4.90 -53.31 13.23
N GLN A 236 4.06 -53.50 12.19
CA GLN A 236 4.49 -53.29 10.81
C GLN A 236 4.72 -51.80 10.51
N TYR A 237 3.94 -50.89 11.08
CA TYR A 237 4.13 -49.44 10.88
C TYR A 237 5.48 -48.94 11.40
N TYR A 238 5.91 -49.43 12.57
CA TYR A 238 7.16 -49.00 13.20
C TYR A 238 8.38 -49.77 12.68
N PHE A 239 8.27 -51.08 12.40
CA PHE A 239 9.42 -51.92 12.05
C PHE A 239 9.54 -52.30 10.56
N ASN A 240 8.54 -52.00 9.70
CA ASN A 240 8.58 -52.31 8.26
C ASN A 240 8.46 -51.04 7.37
N PRO A 241 9.57 -50.33 7.13
CA PRO A 241 9.57 -49.06 6.39
C PRO A 241 9.18 -49.21 4.91
N ILE A 242 9.50 -50.34 4.27
CA ILE A 242 9.14 -50.61 2.86
C ILE A 242 7.61 -50.70 2.72
N LYS A 243 6.97 -51.50 3.59
CA LYS A 243 5.52 -51.66 3.60
C LYS A 243 4.80 -50.36 3.98
N ARG A 244 5.37 -49.57 4.92
CA ARG A 244 4.86 -48.24 5.28
C ARG A 244 4.84 -47.29 4.07
N ALA A 245 5.92 -47.26 3.28
CA ALA A 245 6.00 -46.43 2.07
C ALA A 245 4.99 -46.86 1.00
N GLN A 246 4.76 -48.16 0.82
CA GLN A 246 3.74 -48.67 -0.11
C GLN A 246 2.32 -48.24 0.30
N VAL A 247 1.97 -48.40 1.59
CA VAL A 247 0.66 -47.97 2.11
C VAL A 247 0.49 -46.44 2.02
N ALA A 248 1.55 -45.68 2.30
CA ALA A 248 1.54 -44.22 2.21
C ALA A 248 1.23 -43.70 0.80
N LYS A 249 1.74 -44.37 -0.26
CA LYS A 249 1.46 -44.04 -1.66
C LYS A 249 0.00 -44.27 -2.03
N VAL A 250 -0.62 -45.36 -1.54
CA VAL A 250 -2.04 -45.65 -1.79
C VAL A 250 -2.94 -44.57 -1.18
N TYR A 251 -2.64 -44.10 0.03
CA TYR A 251 -3.38 -42.97 0.63
C TYR A 251 -3.18 -41.66 -0.13
N ALA A 252 -1.96 -41.37 -0.59
CA ALA A 252 -1.70 -40.16 -1.38
C ALA A 252 -2.46 -40.15 -2.72
N MET A 253 -2.63 -41.31 -3.36
CA MET A 253 -3.42 -41.45 -4.59
C MET A 253 -4.93 -41.34 -4.34
N GLY A 254 -5.43 -41.84 -3.19
CA GLY A 254 -6.84 -41.71 -2.81
C GLY A 254 -7.26 -40.27 -2.51
N ASP A 255 -6.43 -39.51 -1.79
CA ASP A 255 -6.69 -38.09 -1.50
C ASP A 255 -6.70 -37.24 -2.78
N SER A 256 -5.82 -37.54 -3.75
CA SER A 256 -5.74 -36.83 -5.03
C SER A 256 -6.95 -37.09 -5.95
N MET A 257 -7.57 -38.28 -5.88
CA MET A 257 -8.80 -38.57 -6.64
C MET A 257 -10.05 -37.98 -5.99
N ALA A 258 -10.05 -37.79 -4.66
CA ALA A 258 -11.15 -37.16 -3.93
C ALA A 258 -11.21 -35.63 -4.12
N GLN A 259 -10.06 -34.98 -4.36
CA GLN A 259 -9.98 -33.53 -4.57
C GLN A 259 -10.16 -33.09 -6.05
N GLY A 260 -10.18 -34.03 -7.00
CA GLY A 260 -10.38 -33.75 -8.43
C GLY A 260 -11.82 -33.93 -8.93
N VAL A 261 -12.77 -34.17 -8.02
CA VAL A 261 -14.21 -34.33 -8.32
C VAL A 261 -14.97 -33.33 -7.47
N GLY A 262 -14.92 -32.06 -7.86
CA GLY A 262 -15.60 -30.94 -7.22
C GLY A 262 -15.66 -29.76 -8.17
#